data_AF-A0A1Z5K7J4-F1
#
_entry.id   AF-A0A1Z5K7J4-F1
#
_cell.length_a   1.000
_cell.length_b   1.000
_cell.length_c   1.000
_cell.angle_alpha   90.00
_cell.angle_beta   90.00
_cell.angle_gamma   90.00
#
_symmetry.space_group_name_H-M   'P 1'
#
loop_
_entity.id
_entity.type
_entity.pdbx_description
1 polymer ?
#
loop_
_entity_poly.entity_id
_entity_poly.type
_entity_poly.pdbx_seq_one_letter_code
_entity_poly.pdbx_strand_id
1 'polypeptide(L)'
;MLIERAEQTAATIPLQEAIEVRWAVRGLMASHPCLQNLAVPQLEQRVSRLPFDILPCGVSDLQSVSAWQQDIPFQFDTIITRTGANVQERRGTAWVAEEGIGALAYSGKLMAPHPLPTSVTNVMRQVEHAMFRTESPFFDCALCNWYPYGESACNT
;
A
#
# COMPACT_ATOMS: atom_id res chain seq x y z
N MET A 1 -6.34 30.63 -2.93
CA MET A 1 -6.66 29.28 -3.45
C MET A 1 -6.80 28.29 -2.29
N LEU A 2 -7.52 27.17 -2.43
CA LEU A 2 -7.73 26.20 -1.32
C LEU A 2 -6.42 25.61 -0.78
N ILE A 3 -5.47 25.27 -1.67
CA ILE A 3 -4.16 24.74 -1.32
C ILE A 3 -3.33 25.76 -0.50
N GLU A 4 -3.32 27.03 -0.91
CA GLU A 4 -2.63 28.08 -0.15
C GLU A 4 -3.23 28.29 1.24
N ARG A 5 -4.56 28.20 1.36
CA ARG A 5 -5.23 28.29 2.67
C ARG A 5 -4.85 27.12 3.56
N ALA A 6 -4.84 25.90 3.01
CA ALA A 6 -4.41 24.70 3.72
C ALA A 6 -2.97 24.85 4.27
N GLU A 7 -2.06 25.40 3.47
CA GLU A 7 -0.69 25.69 3.89
C GLU A 7 -0.63 26.75 5.00
N GLN A 8 -1.39 27.84 4.89
CA GLN A 8 -1.43 28.90 5.89
C GLN A 8 -1.99 28.44 7.24
N THR A 9 -2.94 27.51 7.24
CA THR A 9 -3.58 27.00 8.47
C THR A 9 -2.91 25.77 9.04
N ALA A 10 -1.95 25.15 8.34
CA ALA A 10 -1.34 23.88 8.72
C ALA A 10 -0.74 23.88 10.14
N ALA A 11 -0.18 25.03 10.58
CA ALA A 11 0.41 25.18 11.90
C ALA A 11 -0.63 25.25 13.04
N THR A 12 -1.86 25.69 12.74
CA THR A 12 -2.88 26.01 13.76
C THR A 12 -3.96 24.93 13.89
N ILE A 13 -4.16 24.12 12.87
CA ILE A 13 -5.16 23.06 12.89
C ILE A 13 -4.69 21.84 13.71
N PRO A 14 -5.63 21.10 14.33
CA PRO A 14 -5.35 19.80 14.94
C PRO A 14 -4.64 18.85 13.97
N LEU A 15 -3.82 17.94 14.50
CA LEU A 15 -3.07 16.98 13.67
C LEU A 15 -4.00 16.13 12.80
N GLN A 16 -5.13 15.69 13.34
CA GLN A 16 -6.12 14.92 12.58
C GLN A 16 -6.64 15.70 11.37
N GLU A 17 -6.99 16.97 11.54
CA GLU A 17 -7.41 17.82 10.44
C GLU A 17 -6.28 18.05 9.43
N ALA A 18 -5.03 18.22 9.89
CA ALA A 18 -3.88 18.33 8.98
C ALA A 18 -3.70 17.07 8.11
N ILE A 19 -3.99 15.89 8.64
CA ILE A 19 -3.97 14.62 7.86
C ILE A 19 -5.01 14.66 6.75
N GLU A 20 -6.26 14.98 7.11
CA GLU A 20 -7.38 15.03 6.17
C GLU A 20 -7.16 16.11 5.10
N VAL A 21 -6.69 17.29 5.50
CA VAL A 21 -6.35 18.39 4.61
C VAL A 21 -5.22 18.01 3.65
N ARG A 22 -4.15 17.35 4.13
CA ARG A 22 -3.07 16.87 3.26
C ARG A 22 -3.56 15.82 2.28
N TRP A 23 -4.40 14.89 2.72
CA TRP A 23 -5.03 13.92 1.82
C TRP A 23 -5.81 14.63 0.70
N ALA A 24 -6.63 15.62 1.04
CA ALA A 24 -7.42 16.37 0.06
C ALA A 24 -6.52 17.19 -0.90
N VAL A 25 -5.49 17.88 -0.38
CA VAL A 25 -4.52 18.64 -1.19
C VAL A 25 -3.78 17.74 -2.17
N ARG A 26 -3.26 16.59 -1.71
CA ARG A 26 -2.59 15.62 -2.57
C ARG A 26 -3.53 15.04 -3.63
N GLY A 27 -4.79 14.77 -3.30
CA GLY A 27 -5.81 14.33 -4.27
C GLY A 27 -6.11 15.38 -5.35
N LEU A 28 -6.15 16.66 -4.96
CA LEU A 28 -6.31 17.76 -5.91
C LEU A 28 -5.10 17.91 -6.84
N MET A 29 -3.88 17.82 -6.31
CA MET A 29 -2.64 17.88 -7.08
C MET A 29 -2.47 16.68 -8.02
N ALA A 30 -2.87 15.48 -7.58
CA ALA A 30 -2.89 14.28 -8.41
C ALA A 30 -3.87 14.42 -9.59
N SER A 31 -5.07 14.97 -9.33
CA SER A 31 -6.10 15.17 -10.36
C SER A 31 -5.83 16.36 -11.30
N HIS A 32 -5.01 17.34 -10.89
CA HIS A 32 -4.78 18.57 -11.64
C HIS A 32 -3.27 18.86 -11.75
N PRO A 33 -2.62 18.44 -12.86
CA PRO A 33 -1.17 18.61 -13.04
C PRO A 33 -0.67 20.05 -12.87
N CYS A 34 -1.51 21.05 -13.20
CA CYS A 34 -1.16 22.47 -13.02
C CYS A 34 -0.93 22.89 -11.55
N LEU A 35 -1.41 22.09 -10.58
CA LEU A 35 -1.28 22.35 -9.15
C LEU A 35 -0.06 21.66 -8.53
N GLN A 36 0.63 20.76 -9.24
CA GLN A 36 1.71 19.93 -8.69
C GLN A 36 2.92 20.74 -8.19
N ASN A 37 3.14 21.93 -8.74
CA ASN A 37 4.25 22.81 -8.35
C ASN A 37 3.95 23.68 -7.11
N LEU A 38 2.75 23.57 -6.53
CA LEU A 38 2.40 24.33 -5.33
C LEU A 38 3.09 23.71 -4.11
N ALA A 39 3.93 24.50 -3.47
CA ALA A 39 4.63 24.08 -2.26
C ALA A 39 3.70 24.14 -1.04
N VAL A 40 3.63 23.03 -0.29
CA VAL A 40 2.90 22.92 0.97
C VAL A 40 3.79 22.42 2.13
N PRO A 41 4.95 23.07 2.39
CA PRO A 41 5.96 22.57 3.30
C PRO A 41 5.49 22.50 4.76
N GLN A 42 4.66 23.43 5.24
CA GLN A 42 4.16 23.38 6.62
C GLN A 42 3.19 22.22 6.79
N LEU A 43 2.32 21.99 5.81
CA LEU A 43 1.40 20.86 5.83
C LEU A 43 2.15 19.51 5.78
N GLU A 44 3.16 19.38 4.93
CA GLU A 44 4.02 18.20 4.86
C GLU A 44 4.80 17.97 6.17
N GLN A 45 5.38 19.04 6.73
CA GLN A 45 6.09 18.96 8.01
C GLN A 45 5.15 18.53 9.14
N ARG A 46 3.91 19.03 9.16
CA ARG A 46 2.94 18.77 10.23
C ARG A 46 2.63 17.29 10.41
N VAL A 47 2.60 16.55 9.31
CA VAL A 47 2.26 15.11 9.30
C VAL A 47 3.47 14.18 9.12
N SER A 48 4.66 14.73 8.91
CA SER A 48 5.89 13.98 8.61
C SER A 48 6.25 12.90 9.65
N ARG A 49 5.73 12.99 10.87
CA ARG A 49 6.01 12.08 11.97
C ARG A 49 5.00 10.93 12.11
N LEU A 50 4.04 10.82 11.19
CA LEU A 50 3.11 9.71 11.19
C LEU A 50 3.84 8.42 10.82
N PRO A 51 3.47 7.28 11.43
CA PRO A 51 4.05 5.99 11.08
C PRO A 51 3.52 5.45 9.73
N PHE A 52 2.71 6.23 9.02
CA PHE A 52 2.10 5.88 7.75
C PHE A 52 2.03 7.12 6.85
N ASP A 53 1.88 6.88 5.54
CA ASP A 53 1.57 7.92 4.56
C ASP A 53 0.32 7.54 3.76
N ILE A 54 -0.38 8.56 3.24
CA ILE A 54 -1.54 8.38 2.37
C ILE A 54 -1.20 9.02 1.02
N LEU A 55 -1.30 8.21 -0.04
CA LEU A 55 -1.00 8.58 -1.42
C LEU A 55 -2.29 8.50 -2.24
N PRO A 56 -3.09 9.57 -2.30
CA PRO A 56 -4.29 9.62 -3.12
C PRO A 56 -3.92 9.35 -4.57
N CYS A 57 -4.66 8.45 -5.24
CA CYS A 57 -4.42 8.09 -6.63
C CYS A 57 -3.00 7.59 -6.91
N GLY A 58 -2.29 7.07 -5.89
CA GLY A 58 -0.93 6.52 -6.05
C GLY A 58 -0.88 5.25 -6.89
N VAL A 59 -2.04 4.68 -7.22
CA VAL A 59 -2.21 3.59 -8.18
C VAL A 59 -3.34 3.97 -9.12
N SER A 60 -3.07 3.96 -10.43
CA SER A 60 -4.03 4.09 -11.52
C SER A 60 -4.26 2.73 -12.19
N ASP A 61 -5.33 2.64 -12.98
CA ASP A 61 -5.57 1.51 -13.90
C ASP A 61 -5.57 0.14 -13.20
N LEU A 62 -6.12 0.09 -11.98
CA LEU A 62 -6.28 -1.16 -11.24
C LEU A 62 -7.06 -2.17 -12.08
N GLN A 63 -6.42 -3.32 -12.36
CA GLN A 63 -7.11 -4.41 -13.04
C GLN A 63 -8.22 -4.97 -12.15
N SER A 64 -9.15 -5.72 -12.75
CA SER A 64 -10.21 -6.39 -11.99
C SER A 64 -9.61 -7.40 -11.01
N VAL A 65 -10.32 -7.63 -9.89
CA VAL A 65 -9.95 -8.67 -8.91
C VAL A 65 -9.76 -10.04 -9.59
N SER A 66 -10.59 -10.37 -10.58
CA SER A 66 -10.48 -11.61 -11.34
C SER A 66 -9.19 -11.73 -12.16
N ALA A 67 -8.68 -10.62 -12.72
CA ALA A 67 -7.41 -10.63 -13.44
C ALA A 67 -6.24 -10.87 -12.47
N TRP A 68 -6.27 -10.23 -11.30
CA TRP A 68 -5.26 -10.43 -10.25
C TRP A 68 -5.25 -11.86 -9.72
N GLN A 69 -6.41 -12.47 -9.56
CA GLN A 69 -6.53 -13.87 -9.12
C GLN A 69 -5.92 -14.87 -10.11
N GLN A 70 -5.91 -14.54 -11.40
CA GLN A 70 -5.33 -15.39 -12.44
C GLN A 70 -3.81 -15.23 -12.55
N ASP A 71 -3.30 -14.02 -12.28
CA ASP A 71 -1.87 -13.69 -12.39
C ASP A 71 -1.08 -14.01 -11.10
N ILE A 72 -1.69 -13.78 -9.93
CA ILE A 72 -1.02 -13.97 -8.62
C ILE A 72 -1.24 -15.40 -8.13
N PRO A 73 -0.18 -16.13 -7.75
CA PRO A 73 -0.26 -17.54 -7.35
C PRO A 73 -0.75 -17.70 -5.89
N PHE A 74 -2.00 -17.31 -5.63
CA PHE A 74 -2.60 -17.40 -4.30
C PHE A 74 -2.70 -18.85 -3.81
N GLN A 75 -2.35 -19.06 -2.55
CA GLN A 75 -2.48 -20.34 -1.84
C GLN A 75 -3.33 -20.17 -0.59
N PHE A 76 -4.19 -21.14 -0.30
CA PHE A 76 -4.99 -21.18 0.93
C PHE A 76 -4.38 -22.20 1.87
N ASP A 77 -3.58 -21.70 2.80
CA ASP A 77 -2.87 -22.55 3.75
C ASP A 77 -3.83 -23.13 4.79
N THR A 78 -3.43 -24.26 5.37
CA THR A 78 -4.08 -24.82 6.57
C THR A 78 -3.17 -24.57 7.77
N ILE A 79 -3.71 -23.89 8.78
CA ILE A 79 -3.03 -23.67 10.05
C ILE A 79 -3.48 -24.71 11.07
N ILE A 80 -2.53 -25.18 11.88
CA ILE A 80 -2.82 -26.00 13.05
C ILE A 80 -2.98 -25.06 14.23
N THR A 81 -4.16 -25.04 14.84
CA THR A 81 -4.42 -24.22 16.03
C THR A 81 -3.71 -24.78 17.25
N ARG A 82 -3.66 -24.00 18.34
CA ARG A 82 -3.11 -24.47 19.63
C ARG A 82 -3.82 -25.71 20.18
N THR A 83 -5.08 -25.95 19.80
CA THR A 83 -5.85 -27.13 20.19
C THR A 83 -5.61 -28.34 19.27
N GLY A 84 -4.73 -28.21 18.27
CA GLY A 84 -4.43 -29.26 17.29
C GLY A 84 -5.45 -29.36 16.16
N ALA A 85 -6.41 -28.44 16.07
CA ALA A 85 -7.38 -28.44 14.99
C ALA A 85 -6.77 -27.87 13.71
N ASN A 86 -7.09 -28.49 12.57
CA ASN A 86 -6.76 -27.96 11.25
C ASN A 86 -7.82 -26.92 10.87
N VAL A 87 -7.38 -25.69 10.61
CA VAL A 87 -8.24 -24.61 10.13
C VAL A 87 -7.65 -24.12 8.81
N GLN A 88 -8.42 -24.26 7.74
CA GLN A 88 -8.07 -23.64 6.47
C GLN A 88 -8.18 -22.11 6.62
N GLU A 89 -7.14 -21.38 6.22
CA GLU A 89 -7.18 -19.94 6.21
C GLU A 89 -8.28 -19.46 5.25
N ARG A 90 -8.98 -18.39 5.64
CA ARG A 90 -10.07 -17.80 4.86
C ARG A 90 -9.59 -16.83 3.79
N ARG A 91 -8.28 -16.60 3.71
CA ARG A 91 -7.61 -15.73 2.76
C ARG A 91 -6.63 -16.55 1.91
N GLY A 92 -6.52 -16.18 0.65
CA GLY A 92 -5.43 -16.62 -0.20
C GLY A 92 -4.22 -15.75 0.05
N THR A 93 -3.04 -16.35 0.14
CA THR A 93 -1.79 -15.63 0.36
C THR A 93 -0.78 -16.00 -0.72
N ALA A 94 -0.03 -15.02 -1.21
CA ALA A 94 1.12 -15.24 -2.08
C ALA A 94 2.28 -14.34 -1.64
N TRP A 95 3.44 -14.95 -1.44
CA TRP A 95 4.71 -14.23 -1.27
C TRP A 95 5.34 -14.15 -2.65
N VAL A 96 5.69 -12.94 -3.10
CA VAL A 96 6.28 -12.72 -4.42
C VAL A 96 7.52 -11.85 -4.30
N ALA A 97 8.56 -12.14 -5.09
CA ALA A 97 9.80 -11.38 -5.05
C ALA A 97 10.54 -11.39 -6.39
N GLU A 98 11.40 -10.39 -6.60
CA GLU A 98 12.31 -10.32 -7.74
C GLU A 98 13.30 -11.50 -7.73
N GLU A 99 13.89 -11.78 -8.90
CA GLU A 99 14.89 -12.83 -9.05
C GLU A 99 16.11 -12.58 -8.12
N GLY A 100 16.59 -13.64 -7.47
CA GLY A 100 17.71 -13.56 -6.53
C GLY A 100 17.31 -13.30 -5.08
N ILE A 101 16.05 -12.96 -4.81
CA ILE A 101 15.52 -12.90 -3.44
C ILE A 101 15.18 -14.32 -2.97
N GLY A 102 15.84 -14.75 -1.89
CA GLY A 102 15.61 -16.04 -1.25
C GLY A 102 14.32 -16.09 -0.41
N ALA A 103 14.33 -16.90 0.65
CA ALA A 103 13.16 -17.01 1.51
C ALA A 103 12.92 -15.73 2.35
N LEU A 104 11.65 -15.33 2.46
CA LEU A 104 11.21 -14.19 3.27
C LEU A 104 10.87 -14.67 4.68
N ALA A 105 11.45 -14.06 5.70
CA ALA A 105 11.18 -14.42 7.09
C ALA A 105 9.89 -13.75 7.59
N TYR A 106 8.93 -14.56 8.05
CA TYR A 106 7.68 -14.07 8.62
C TYR A 106 7.23 -14.93 9.82
N SER A 107 7.04 -14.29 10.98
CA SER A 107 6.56 -14.94 12.21
C SER A 107 7.34 -16.24 12.58
N GLY A 108 8.67 -16.25 12.37
CA GLY A 108 9.53 -17.40 12.65
C GLY A 108 9.51 -18.51 11.58
N LYS A 109 8.81 -18.29 10.47
CA LYS A 109 8.81 -19.18 9.30
C LYS A 109 9.57 -18.54 8.13
N LEU A 110 10.09 -19.39 7.26
CA LEU A 110 10.66 -18.99 5.98
C LEU A 110 9.64 -19.26 4.88
N MET A 111 9.24 -18.20 4.18
CA MET A 111 8.27 -18.24 3.09
C MET A 111 9.04 -18.17 1.78
N ALA A 112 9.02 -19.26 1.02
CA ALA A 112 9.61 -19.27 -0.32
C ALA A 112 8.74 -18.39 -1.25
N PRO A 113 9.27 -17.28 -1.81
CA PRO A 113 8.50 -16.45 -2.70
C PRO A 113 8.35 -17.10 -4.07
N HIS A 114 7.24 -16.79 -4.74
CA HIS A 114 7.07 -16.98 -6.17
C HIS A 114 7.74 -15.85 -6.95
N PRO A 115 8.02 -16.03 -8.25
CA PRO A 115 8.46 -14.94 -9.11
C PRO A 115 7.47 -13.76 -9.08
N LEU A 116 7.99 -12.53 -9.05
CA LEU A 116 7.19 -11.31 -9.01
C LEU A 116 6.32 -11.13 -10.28
N PRO A 117 4.98 -11.15 -10.17
CA PRO A 117 4.12 -10.93 -11.33
C PRO A 117 4.21 -9.50 -11.86
N THR A 118 3.95 -9.32 -13.16
CA THR A 118 4.00 -8.00 -13.80
C THR A 118 2.92 -7.08 -13.24
N SER A 119 1.73 -7.60 -12.91
CA SER A 119 0.65 -6.80 -12.30
C SER A 119 1.09 -6.17 -10.97
N VAL A 120 1.75 -6.95 -10.11
CA VAL A 120 2.26 -6.50 -8.81
C VAL A 120 3.42 -5.51 -9.00
N THR A 121 4.34 -5.81 -9.93
CA THR A 121 5.45 -4.91 -10.28
C THR A 121 4.94 -3.54 -10.71
N ASN A 122 3.94 -3.48 -11.58
CA ASN A 122 3.36 -2.23 -12.06
C ASN A 122 2.79 -1.40 -10.90
N VAL A 123 2.12 -2.03 -9.93
CA VAL A 123 1.62 -1.33 -8.75
C VAL A 123 2.77 -0.84 -7.86
N MET A 124 3.80 -1.65 -7.62
CA MET A 124 4.98 -1.23 -6.84
C MET A 124 5.64 0.02 -7.45
N ARG A 125 5.86 0.03 -8.78
CA ARG A 125 6.47 1.16 -9.49
C ARG A 125 5.60 2.41 -9.45
N GLN A 126 4.28 2.27 -9.56
CA GLN A 126 3.36 3.40 -9.42
C GLN A 126 3.37 4.00 -8.01
N VAL A 127 3.37 3.14 -6.98
CA VAL A 127 3.46 3.58 -5.58
C VAL A 127 4.79 4.31 -5.34
N GLU A 128 5.91 3.77 -5.81
CA GLU A 128 7.23 4.42 -5.69
C GLU A 128 7.26 5.79 -6.36
N HIS A 129 6.70 5.89 -7.58
CA HIS A 129 6.56 7.16 -8.28
C HIS A 129 5.69 8.15 -7.49
N ALA A 130 4.55 7.70 -6.94
CA ALA A 130 3.66 8.52 -6.12
C ALA A 130 4.29 8.94 -4.78
N MET A 131 5.26 8.16 -4.27
CA MET A 131 6.09 8.50 -3.12
C MET A 131 7.22 9.49 -3.47
N PHE A 132 7.34 9.91 -4.74
CA PHE A 132 8.48 10.68 -5.25
C PHE A 132 9.83 9.99 -4.99
N ARG A 133 9.85 8.65 -4.96
CA ARG A 133 11.09 7.89 -4.85
C ARG A 133 11.79 7.88 -6.20
N THR A 134 12.84 8.69 -6.32
CA THR A 134 13.71 8.71 -7.50
C THR A 134 14.97 7.85 -7.31
N GLU A 135 15.23 7.40 -6.08
CA GLU A 135 16.42 6.63 -5.71
C GLU A 135 16.06 5.49 -4.76
N SER A 136 16.92 4.47 -4.73
CA SER A 136 16.82 3.29 -3.88
C SER A 136 16.62 3.63 -2.39
N PRO A 137 15.89 2.78 -1.61
CA PRO A 137 15.40 1.46 -1.98
C PRO A 137 14.00 1.48 -2.62
N PHE A 138 13.87 0.69 -3.68
CA PHE A 138 12.60 0.29 -4.27
C PHE A 138 12.09 -0.98 -3.61
N PHE A 139 10.79 -1.26 -3.76
CA PHE A 139 10.23 -2.54 -3.39
C PHE A 139 10.72 -3.61 -4.37
N ASP A 140 11.14 -4.74 -3.82
CA ASP A 140 11.65 -5.94 -4.51
C ASP A 140 10.85 -7.20 -4.15
N CYS A 141 9.90 -7.09 -3.23
CA CYS A 141 9.00 -8.16 -2.82
C CYS A 141 7.66 -7.63 -2.31
N ALA A 142 6.65 -8.50 -2.30
CA ALA A 142 5.33 -8.20 -1.77
C ALA A 142 4.67 -9.43 -1.13
N LEU A 143 3.82 -9.16 -0.14
CA LEU A 143 2.85 -10.11 0.39
C LEU A 143 1.47 -9.74 -0.16
N CYS A 144 0.92 -10.60 -1.02
CA CYS A 144 -0.42 -10.44 -1.57
C CYS A 144 -1.42 -11.22 -0.73
N ASN A 145 -2.49 -10.57 -0.27
CA ASN A 145 -3.60 -11.21 0.44
C ASN A 145 -4.90 -11.02 -0.34
N TRP A 146 -5.58 -12.13 -0.61
CA TRP A 146 -6.90 -12.14 -1.24
C TRP A 146 -7.95 -12.59 -0.23
N TYR A 147 -8.94 -11.73 0.00
CA TYR A 147 -10.08 -11.98 0.88
C TYR A 147 -11.32 -12.24 0.02
N PRO A 148 -11.68 -13.52 -0.26
CA PRO A 148 -12.82 -13.87 -1.13
C PRO A 148 -14.18 -13.43 -0.57
N TYR A 149 -14.31 -13.30 0.75
CA TYR A 149 -15.56 -13.00 1.42
C TYR A 149 -15.40 -11.81 2.37
N GLY A 150 -16.47 -11.05 2.61
CA GLY A 150 -16.45 -9.87 3.50
C GLY A 150 -16.04 -10.19 4.94
N GLU A 151 -16.27 -11.42 5.39
CA GLU A 151 -15.88 -11.93 6.72
C GLU A 151 -14.45 -12.51 6.76
N SER A 152 -13.74 -12.59 5.62
CA SER A 152 -12.40 -13.17 5.58
C SER A 152 -11.34 -12.26 6.22
N ALA A 153 -11.58 -10.95 6.31
CA ALA A 153 -10.61 -9.97 6.80
C ALA A 153 -10.68 -9.70 8.31
N CYS A 154 -11.83 -9.93 8.94
CA CYS A 154 -12.07 -9.65 10.35
C CYS A 154 -12.62 -10.90 11.03
N ASN A 155 -11.97 -11.35 12.11
CA ASN A 155 -12.63 -12.24 13.07
C ASN A 155 -13.69 -11.40 13.78
N THR A 156 -14.97 -11.61 13.47
CA THR A 156 -16.09 -11.19 14.33
C THR A 156 -16.18 -12.07 15.55
#